data_AF-A0A8D2DJL2-F1
#
_entry.id   AF-A0A8D2DJL2-F1
#
_cell.length_a   1.000
_cell.length_b   1.000
_cell.length_c   1.000
_cell.angle_alpha   90.00
_cell.angle_beta   90.00
_cell.angle_gamma   90.00
#
_symmetry.space_group_name_H-M   'P 1'
#
loop_
_entity.id
_entity.type
_entity.pdbx_description
1 polymer ?
#
loop_
_entity_poly.entity_id
_entity_poly.type
_entity_poly.pdbx_seq_one_letter_code
_entity_poly.pdbx_strand_id
1 'polypeptide(L)'
;MVLSELAARLNCAEYKNWVKAGHCLLLLRSCLQSFVGREVLSFHRGLLAAAPGLGPSATCRGASRCSPRARQFQPQCQVCAEWKREILRHHINRNGDVHWGNCRPGRWPVDAWEVAKAFMPRGLTDKRGPEECDAVALLSLINSCDHFVVDRKKVTEVIKCRNEIMHSSEMKVSSTWLRDFQIKIQNFLNEFKNIPEIVAVYSRIEQLLTSDWAVHVPEEDQRDGYECDTGSYLSASQVNEIEMELLKEKLQEMYLQAEEQEVLPEEIADQLKVVKEFLRNNKDLRNGLREDMQRLDSLHPQKRDSKEPGRQAPERKDRGWPSTKIRHVL
;
A
#
# COMPACT_ATOMS: atom_id res chain seq x y z
N MET A 1 25.26 1.31 20.16
CA MET A 1 23.83 1.44 20.49
C MET A 1 22.93 0.91 19.38
N VAL A 2 23.03 1.39 18.13
CA VAL A 2 22.20 0.93 16.99
C VAL A 2 22.22 -0.60 16.80
N LEU A 3 23.40 -1.23 16.84
CA LEU A 3 23.55 -2.68 16.71
C LEU A 3 22.84 -3.48 17.82
N SER A 4 22.76 -2.92 19.04
CA SER A 4 22.15 -3.60 20.19
C SER A 4 20.62 -3.56 20.15
N GLU A 5 20.03 -2.45 19.69
CA GLU A 5 18.57 -2.31 19.50
C GLU A 5 18.09 -3.22 18.35
N LEU A 6 18.80 -3.22 17.22
CA LEU A 6 18.51 -4.09 16.09
C LEU A 6 18.63 -5.57 16.45
N ALA A 7 19.71 -5.98 17.13
CA ALA A 7 19.87 -7.37 17.57
C ALA A 7 18.74 -7.81 18.51
N ALA A 8 18.31 -6.95 19.43
CA ALA A 8 17.19 -7.24 20.31
C ALA A 8 15.87 -7.48 19.54
N ARG A 9 15.59 -6.67 18.51
CA ARG A 9 14.41 -6.87 17.65
C ARG A 9 14.50 -8.17 16.86
N LEU A 10 15.66 -8.48 16.28
CA LEU A 10 15.86 -9.66 15.44
C LEU A 10 15.95 -10.98 16.23
N ASN A 11 16.07 -10.93 17.56
CA ASN A 11 15.86 -12.07 18.44
C ASN A 11 14.38 -12.50 18.53
N CYS A 12 13.44 -11.63 18.15
CA CYS A 12 12.04 -12.00 18.01
C CYS A 12 11.81 -12.64 16.62
N ALA A 13 11.47 -13.92 16.59
CA ALA A 13 11.24 -14.66 15.35
C ALA A 13 10.11 -14.03 14.50
N GLU A 14 9.02 -13.60 15.13
CA GLU A 14 7.88 -13.02 14.42
C GLU A 14 8.20 -11.65 13.82
N TYR A 15 9.02 -10.84 14.50
CA TYR A 15 9.50 -9.57 13.97
C TYR A 15 10.44 -9.81 12.77
N LYS A 16 11.39 -10.74 12.92
CA LYS A 16 12.28 -11.15 11.83
C LYS A 16 11.48 -11.61 10.60
N ASN A 17 10.41 -12.38 10.79
CA ASN A 17 9.53 -12.81 9.70
C ASN A 17 8.83 -11.62 9.02
N TRP A 18 8.39 -10.62 9.79
CA TRP A 18 7.76 -9.41 9.25
C TRP A 18 8.76 -8.63 8.38
N VAL A 19 10.00 -8.45 8.84
CA VAL A 19 11.06 -7.79 8.07
C VAL A 19 11.39 -8.58 6.79
N LYS A 20 11.50 -9.92 6.86
CA LYS A 20 11.73 -10.77 5.68
C LYS A 20 10.63 -10.64 4.64
N ALA A 21 9.37 -10.72 5.06
CA ALA A 21 8.23 -10.59 4.18
C ALA A 21 8.14 -9.19 3.57
N GLY A 22 8.38 -8.15 4.38
CA GLY A 22 8.46 -6.78 3.89
C GLY A 22 9.58 -6.59 2.87
N HIS A 23 10.79 -7.09 3.14
CA HIS A 23 11.89 -7.02 2.18
C HIS A 23 11.56 -7.73 0.87
N CYS A 24 10.88 -8.89 0.93
CA CYS A 24 10.38 -9.55 -0.25
C CYS A 24 9.44 -8.66 -1.07
N LEU A 25 8.55 -7.89 -0.41
CA LEU A 25 7.65 -6.94 -1.08
C LEU A 25 8.41 -5.75 -1.69
N LEU A 26 9.49 -5.27 -1.05
CA LEU A 26 10.35 -4.21 -1.60
C LEU A 26 11.12 -4.70 -2.85
N LEU A 27 11.62 -5.93 -2.83
CA LEU A 27 12.24 -6.56 -4.00
C LEU A 27 11.22 -6.76 -5.13
N LEU A 28 10.01 -7.23 -4.78
CA LEU A 28 8.90 -7.36 -5.73
C LEU A 28 8.52 -6.02 -6.35
N ARG A 29 8.41 -4.96 -5.55
CA ARG A 29 8.18 -3.59 -6.02
C ARG A 29 9.22 -3.22 -7.07
N SER A 30 10.51 -3.37 -6.75
CA SER A 30 11.60 -3.01 -7.65
C SER A 30 11.54 -3.75 -9.00
N CYS A 31 11.24 -5.05 -9.02
CA CYS A 31 11.18 -5.79 -10.27
C CYS A 31 9.93 -5.44 -11.10
N LEU A 32 8.81 -5.16 -10.46
CA LEU A 32 7.57 -4.77 -11.14
C LEU A 32 7.65 -3.38 -11.74
N GLN A 33 8.43 -2.45 -11.18
CA GLN A 33 8.55 -1.08 -11.68
C GLN A 33 8.96 -1.00 -13.15
N SER A 34 10.04 -1.69 -13.52
CA SER A 34 10.55 -1.73 -14.90
C SER A 34 9.57 -2.40 -15.86
N PHE A 35 8.97 -3.51 -15.43
CA PHE A 35 7.98 -4.24 -16.23
C PHE A 35 6.73 -3.37 -16.49
N VAL A 36 6.13 -2.85 -15.42
CA VAL A 36 4.93 -1.99 -15.49
C VAL A 36 5.20 -0.76 -16.34
N GLY A 37 6.35 -0.12 -16.20
CA GLY A 37 6.70 1.06 -17.00
C GLY A 37 6.66 0.76 -18.51
N ARG A 38 7.20 -0.38 -18.94
CA ARG A 38 7.17 -0.80 -20.35
C ARG A 38 5.77 -1.15 -20.83
N GLU A 39 5.01 -1.93 -20.04
CA GLU A 39 3.65 -2.34 -20.41
C GLU A 39 2.69 -1.15 -20.47
N VAL A 40 2.78 -0.20 -19.54
CA VAL A 40 1.94 1.01 -19.56
C VAL A 40 2.20 1.86 -20.81
N LEU A 41 3.46 2.00 -21.23
CA LEU A 41 3.80 2.69 -22.48
C LEU A 41 3.26 1.94 -23.71
N SER A 42 3.39 0.61 -23.73
CA SER A 42 2.84 -0.25 -24.79
C SER A 42 1.33 -0.10 -24.90
N PHE A 43 0.63 -0.22 -23.76
CA PHE A 43 -0.80 -0.03 -23.63
C PHE A 43 -1.25 1.33 -24.18
N HIS A 44 -0.63 2.42 -23.72
CA HIS A 44 -0.98 3.77 -24.15
C HIS A 44 -0.81 3.98 -25.65
N ARG A 45 0.29 3.49 -26.24
CA ARG A 45 0.47 3.52 -27.70
C ARG A 45 -0.60 2.73 -28.43
N GLY A 46 -0.99 1.58 -27.90
CA GLY A 46 -2.11 0.78 -28.41
C GLY A 46 -3.43 1.54 -28.41
N LEU A 47 -3.75 2.23 -27.31
CA LEU A 47 -4.94 3.09 -27.21
C LEU A 47 -4.93 4.20 -28.26
N LEU A 48 -3.80 4.90 -28.41
CA LEU A 48 -3.67 5.98 -29.39
C LEU A 48 -3.77 5.49 -30.84
N ALA A 49 -3.25 4.29 -31.13
CA ALA A 49 -3.37 3.68 -32.45
C ALA A 49 -4.82 3.27 -32.76
N ALA A 50 -5.54 2.74 -31.78
CA ALA A 50 -6.95 2.33 -31.93
C ALA A 50 -7.91 3.53 -32.00
N ALA A 51 -7.57 4.64 -31.36
CA ALA A 51 -8.39 5.86 -31.33
C ALA A 51 -7.56 7.11 -31.66
N PRO A 52 -7.28 7.39 -32.95
CA PRO A 52 -6.46 8.54 -33.36
C PRO A 52 -6.99 9.90 -32.90
N GLY A 53 -8.31 10.01 -32.67
CA GLY A 53 -8.96 11.20 -32.12
C GLY A 53 -8.58 11.54 -30.67
N LEU A 54 -7.90 10.64 -29.97
CA LEU A 54 -7.39 10.83 -28.60
C LEU A 54 -5.91 11.22 -28.54
N GLY A 55 -5.25 11.37 -29.70
CA GLY A 55 -3.83 11.67 -29.81
C GLY A 55 -3.42 13.04 -29.26
N PRO A 56 -2.13 13.40 -29.31
CA PRO A 56 -1.58 14.62 -28.69
C PRO A 56 -2.24 15.94 -29.11
N SER A 57 -2.87 15.99 -30.29
CA SER A 57 -3.63 17.15 -30.76
C SER A 57 -5.01 17.29 -30.09
N ALA A 58 -5.51 16.23 -29.46
CA ALA A 58 -6.77 16.22 -28.74
C ALA A 58 -6.65 17.01 -27.44
N THR A 59 -7.18 18.22 -27.43
CA THR A 59 -7.08 19.12 -26.27
C THR A 59 -8.36 19.12 -25.45
N CYS A 60 -8.22 18.95 -24.13
CA CYS A 60 -9.32 19.17 -23.20
C CYS A 60 -9.66 20.67 -23.13
N ARG A 61 -10.70 21.10 -23.86
CA ARG A 61 -11.22 22.48 -23.82
C ARG A 61 -11.95 22.83 -22.51
N GLY A 62 -12.21 21.83 -21.67
CA GLY A 62 -12.98 21.98 -20.44
C GLY A 62 -12.20 22.53 -19.25
N ALA A 63 -10.86 22.58 -19.29
CA ALA A 63 -10.00 22.97 -18.17
C ALA A 63 -10.55 22.52 -16.79
N SER A 64 -11.07 23.45 -15.99
CA SER A 64 -11.66 23.22 -14.65
C SER A 64 -12.94 22.39 -14.64
N ARG A 65 -13.69 22.33 -15.75
CA ARG A 65 -14.92 21.55 -15.91
C ARG A 65 -14.67 20.06 -16.18
N CYS A 66 -13.41 19.68 -16.40
CA CYS A 66 -12.98 18.28 -16.52
C CYS A 66 -11.99 17.89 -15.41
N SER A 67 -12.15 18.47 -14.22
CA SER A 67 -11.36 18.12 -13.04
C SER A 67 -12.05 16.99 -12.26
N PRO A 68 -11.39 15.83 -12.10
CA PRO A 68 -11.91 14.76 -11.25
C PRO A 68 -11.88 15.12 -9.77
N ARG A 69 -12.75 14.48 -8.98
CA ARG A 69 -12.75 14.58 -7.52
C ARG A 69 -12.89 13.19 -6.91
N ALA A 70 -11.87 12.73 -6.20
CA ALA A 70 -11.84 11.41 -5.59
C ALA A 70 -12.30 10.31 -6.56
N ARG A 71 -13.49 9.73 -6.37
CA ARG A 71 -14.07 8.67 -7.23
C ARG A 71 -15.02 9.17 -8.31
N GLN A 72 -15.25 10.47 -8.39
CA GLN A 72 -16.22 11.08 -9.29
C GLN A 72 -15.52 11.80 -10.44
N PHE A 73 -15.98 11.50 -11.66
CA PHE A 73 -15.56 12.22 -12.85
C PHE A 73 -16.70 12.31 -13.87
N GLN A 74 -17.21 13.52 -14.09
CA GLN A 74 -18.24 13.82 -15.07
C GLN A 74 -17.67 14.80 -16.11
N PRO A 75 -16.99 14.30 -17.15
CA PRO A 75 -16.36 15.16 -18.15
C PRO A 75 -17.40 15.93 -18.95
N GLN A 76 -17.15 17.23 -19.14
CA GLN A 76 -18.00 18.13 -19.93
C GLN A 76 -17.48 18.33 -21.36
N CYS A 77 -16.35 17.72 -21.72
CA CYS A 77 -15.79 17.78 -23.07
C CYS A 77 -15.71 16.38 -23.69
N GLN A 78 -15.86 16.33 -25.02
CA GLN A 78 -15.91 15.08 -25.78
C GLN A 78 -14.63 14.25 -25.61
N VAL A 79 -13.45 14.89 -25.69
CA VAL A 79 -12.15 14.22 -25.55
C VAL A 79 -12.03 13.49 -24.22
N CYS A 80 -12.36 14.15 -23.10
CA CYS A 80 -12.30 13.50 -21.79
C CYS A 80 -13.38 12.43 -21.61
N ALA A 81 -14.54 12.59 -22.24
CA ALA A 81 -15.60 11.58 -22.22
C ALA A 81 -15.19 10.31 -22.98
N GLU A 82 -14.50 10.45 -24.11
CA GLU A 82 -13.95 9.34 -24.88
C GLU A 82 -12.80 8.66 -24.15
N TRP A 83 -11.85 9.42 -23.58
CA TRP A 83 -10.81 8.84 -22.73
C TRP A 83 -11.37 8.07 -21.54
N LYS A 84 -12.36 8.63 -20.82
CA LYS A 84 -13.04 7.94 -19.72
C LYS A 84 -13.63 6.62 -20.19
N ARG A 85 -14.28 6.61 -21.37
CA ARG A 85 -14.87 5.40 -21.95
C ARG A 85 -13.82 4.36 -22.28
N GLU A 86 -12.69 4.78 -22.83
CA GLU A 86 -11.58 3.89 -23.18
C GLU A 86 -10.94 3.26 -21.94
N ILE A 87 -10.65 4.08 -20.93
CA ILE A 87 -10.11 3.61 -19.64
C ILE A 87 -11.07 2.58 -19.00
N LEU A 88 -12.38 2.88 -18.97
CA LEU A 88 -13.37 1.96 -18.42
C LEU A 88 -13.55 0.68 -19.25
N ARG A 89 -13.32 0.72 -20.56
CA ARG A 89 -13.39 -0.47 -21.43
C ARG A 89 -12.35 -1.50 -21.01
N HIS A 90 -11.16 -1.02 -20.68
CA HIS A 90 -9.99 -1.80 -20.25
C HIS A 90 -9.96 -2.10 -18.74
N HIS A 91 -10.94 -1.61 -17.99
CA HIS A 91 -11.06 -1.90 -16.57
C HIS A 91 -11.78 -3.25 -16.37
N ILE A 92 -11.11 -4.20 -15.73
CA ILE A 92 -11.65 -5.55 -15.46
C ILE A 92 -12.94 -5.47 -14.63
N ASN A 93 -12.98 -4.59 -13.63
CA ASN A 93 -14.19 -4.31 -12.86
C ASN A 93 -14.86 -3.02 -13.37
N ARG A 94 -15.65 -3.10 -14.44
CA ARG A 94 -16.28 -1.91 -15.08
C ARG A 94 -17.20 -1.12 -14.15
N ASN A 95 -17.75 -1.78 -13.14
CA ASN A 95 -18.60 -1.17 -12.10
C ASN A 95 -17.82 -0.86 -10.82
N GLY A 96 -16.50 -1.11 -10.81
CA GLY A 96 -15.64 -0.85 -9.68
C GLY A 96 -15.36 0.64 -9.49
N ASP A 97 -14.95 0.97 -8.28
CA ASP A 97 -14.54 2.33 -7.95
C ASP A 97 -13.23 2.69 -8.65
N VAL A 98 -13.26 3.74 -9.48
CA VAL A 98 -12.07 4.33 -10.11
C VAL A 98 -11.69 5.60 -9.36
N HIS A 99 -10.45 5.67 -8.89
CA HIS A 99 -9.90 6.84 -8.19
C HIS A 99 -9.48 7.94 -9.16
N TRP A 100 -10.44 8.53 -9.87
CA TRP A 100 -10.18 9.56 -10.87
C TRP A 100 -9.40 10.77 -10.34
N GLY A 101 -9.48 11.06 -9.04
CA GLY A 101 -8.72 12.13 -8.37
C GLY A 101 -7.19 11.94 -8.41
N ASN A 102 -6.70 10.74 -8.74
CA ASN A 102 -5.29 10.51 -9.03
C ASN A 102 -4.88 11.10 -10.39
N CYS A 103 -5.83 11.23 -11.33
CA CYS A 103 -5.54 11.46 -12.74
C CYS A 103 -5.62 12.95 -13.10
N ARG A 104 -4.84 13.34 -14.11
CA ARG A 104 -4.94 14.64 -14.77
C ARG A 104 -5.44 14.45 -16.20
N PRO A 105 -6.77 14.56 -16.46
CA PRO A 105 -7.34 14.23 -17.77
C PRO A 105 -6.74 14.96 -18.98
N GLY A 106 -6.25 16.19 -18.78
CA GLY A 106 -5.57 16.94 -19.83
C GLY A 106 -4.22 16.35 -20.28
N ARG A 107 -3.66 15.40 -19.53
CA ARG A 107 -2.37 14.76 -19.83
C ARG A 107 -2.52 13.38 -20.47
N TRP A 108 -3.70 12.75 -20.43
CA TRP A 108 -3.92 11.42 -21.02
C TRP A 108 -3.44 11.26 -22.47
N PRO A 109 -3.53 12.27 -23.37
CA PRO A 109 -3.01 12.15 -24.73
C PRO A 109 -1.49 11.98 -24.85
N VAL A 110 -0.72 12.44 -23.86
CA VAL A 110 0.75 12.54 -23.94
C VAL A 110 1.47 11.81 -22.82
N ASP A 111 0.75 11.40 -21.78
CA ASP A 111 1.30 10.79 -20.58
C ASP A 111 0.58 9.47 -20.28
N ALA A 112 1.26 8.37 -20.59
CA ALA A 112 0.78 7.03 -20.34
C ALA A 112 0.53 6.75 -18.85
N TRP A 113 1.32 7.37 -17.97
CA TRP A 113 1.20 7.14 -16.53
C TRP A 113 -0.09 7.76 -15.96
N GLU A 114 -0.50 8.92 -16.47
CA GLU A 114 -1.76 9.56 -16.08
C GLU A 114 -2.99 8.71 -16.44
N VAL A 115 -2.88 7.85 -17.46
CA VAL A 115 -3.89 6.85 -17.79
C VAL A 115 -3.83 5.67 -16.81
N ALA A 116 -2.63 5.18 -16.50
CA ALA A 116 -2.42 4.04 -15.61
C ALA A 116 -2.94 4.29 -14.18
N LYS A 117 -2.85 5.52 -13.67
CA LYS A 117 -3.36 5.92 -12.34
C LYS A 117 -4.86 5.63 -12.12
N ALA A 118 -5.65 5.51 -13.19
CA ALA A 118 -7.07 5.17 -13.08
C ALA A 118 -7.31 3.71 -12.64
N PHE A 119 -6.32 2.84 -12.77
CA PHE A 119 -6.41 1.42 -12.38
C PHE A 119 -5.82 1.15 -10.99
N MET A 120 -5.43 2.21 -10.27
CA MET A 120 -4.68 2.14 -9.02
C MET A 120 -5.50 2.64 -7.82
N PRO A 121 -5.09 2.31 -6.59
CA PRO A 121 -5.68 2.89 -5.38
C PRO A 121 -5.43 4.40 -5.31
N ARG A 122 -6.09 5.09 -4.37
CA ARG A 122 -5.89 6.51 -4.11
C ARG A 122 -4.45 6.86 -3.69
N GLY A 123 -4.15 8.15 -3.65
CA GLY A 123 -2.89 8.68 -3.11
C GLY A 123 -1.78 8.82 -4.17
N LEU A 124 -2.12 8.71 -5.46
CA LEU A 124 -1.15 8.71 -6.55
C LEU A 124 -1.15 10.00 -7.38
N THR A 125 -1.84 11.04 -6.92
CA THR A 125 -2.01 12.32 -7.63
C THR A 125 -0.67 12.94 -8.04
N ASP A 126 0.32 12.90 -7.16
CA ASP A 126 1.64 13.53 -7.38
C ASP A 126 2.69 12.58 -7.95
N LYS A 127 2.36 11.29 -8.08
CA LYS A 127 3.29 10.25 -8.54
C LYS A 127 3.56 10.36 -10.03
N ARG A 128 4.82 10.38 -10.47
CA ARG A 128 5.17 10.60 -11.89
C ARG A 128 5.41 9.35 -12.70
N GLY A 129 5.71 8.24 -12.03
CA GLY A 129 5.98 6.97 -12.68
C GLY A 129 5.91 5.81 -11.69
N PRO A 130 6.12 4.57 -12.19
CA PRO A 130 6.10 3.37 -11.36
C PRO A 130 7.16 3.37 -10.26
N GLU A 131 8.30 4.03 -10.48
CA GLU A 131 9.42 4.15 -9.53
C GLU A 131 9.04 4.81 -8.20
N GLU A 132 8.01 5.65 -8.19
CA GLU A 132 7.52 6.35 -7.00
C GLU A 132 6.37 5.61 -6.29
N CYS A 133 5.94 4.47 -6.82
CA CYS A 133 4.83 3.67 -6.32
C CYS A 133 5.30 2.50 -5.45
N ASP A 134 4.50 2.17 -4.45
CA ASP A 134 4.67 0.99 -3.61
C ASP A 134 4.20 -0.29 -4.34
N ALA A 135 4.40 -1.44 -3.70
CA ALA A 135 4.01 -2.72 -4.28
C ALA A 135 2.50 -2.80 -4.57
N VAL A 136 1.64 -2.25 -3.70
CA VAL A 136 0.18 -2.38 -3.88
C VAL A 136 -0.34 -1.58 -5.04
N ALA A 137 0.21 -0.39 -5.30
CA ALA A 137 -0.19 0.41 -6.45
C ALA A 137 0.09 -0.33 -7.76
N LEU A 138 1.27 -0.92 -7.89
CA LEU A 138 1.68 -1.69 -9.07
C LEU A 138 0.85 -2.97 -9.22
N LEU A 139 0.67 -3.73 -8.13
CA LEU A 139 -0.16 -4.94 -8.14
C LEU A 139 -1.62 -4.62 -8.45
N SER A 140 -2.14 -3.50 -7.96
CA SER A 140 -3.51 -3.06 -8.23
C SER A 140 -3.71 -2.67 -9.69
N LEU A 141 -2.75 -1.97 -10.32
CA LEU A 141 -2.77 -1.72 -11.76
C LEU A 141 -2.83 -3.03 -12.55
N ILE A 142 -1.93 -3.96 -12.23
CA ILE A 142 -1.86 -5.28 -12.85
C ILE A 142 -3.19 -6.03 -12.64
N ASN A 143 -3.84 -5.85 -11.48
CA ASN A 143 -5.11 -6.52 -11.14
C ASN A 143 -6.36 -5.83 -11.70
N SER A 144 -6.30 -4.58 -12.14
CA SER A 144 -7.46 -3.82 -12.62
C SER A 144 -7.49 -3.57 -14.12
N CYS A 145 -6.33 -3.56 -14.80
CA CYS A 145 -6.23 -3.29 -16.25
C CYS A 145 -6.14 -4.59 -17.06
N ASP A 146 -6.97 -4.78 -18.09
CA ASP A 146 -7.02 -6.00 -18.92
C ASP A 146 -5.81 -6.20 -19.85
N HIS A 147 -4.98 -5.16 -20.03
CA HIS A 147 -3.73 -5.24 -20.78
C HIS A 147 -2.75 -6.27 -20.17
N PHE A 148 -2.77 -6.41 -18.84
CA PHE A 148 -1.89 -7.36 -18.14
C PHE A 148 -2.49 -8.76 -18.16
N VAL A 149 -1.93 -9.66 -18.97
CA VAL A 149 -2.38 -11.05 -19.05
C VAL A 149 -1.72 -11.87 -17.93
N VAL A 150 -2.35 -11.86 -16.75
CA VAL A 150 -1.91 -12.61 -15.56
C VAL A 150 -3.10 -13.21 -14.80
N ASP A 151 -2.89 -14.31 -14.08
CA ASP A 151 -3.91 -14.88 -13.19
C ASP A 151 -4.19 -13.94 -12.00
N ARG A 152 -5.35 -13.28 -12.05
CA ARG A 152 -5.81 -12.30 -11.05
C ARG A 152 -5.97 -12.87 -9.66
N LYS A 153 -6.22 -14.17 -9.52
CA LYS A 153 -6.28 -14.81 -8.19
C LYS A 153 -4.92 -14.72 -7.51
N LYS A 154 -3.84 -14.94 -8.26
CA LYS A 154 -2.47 -14.87 -7.74
C LYS A 154 -2.09 -13.45 -7.34
N VAL A 155 -2.46 -12.46 -8.16
CA VAL A 155 -2.25 -11.03 -7.83
C VAL A 155 -2.99 -10.65 -6.55
N THR A 156 -4.26 -11.06 -6.44
CA THR A 156 -5.11 -10.77 -5.28
C THR A 156 -4.54 -11.38 -4.00
N GLU A 157 -4.03 -12.61 -4.05
CA GLU A 157 -3.41 -13.26 -2.88
C GLU A 157 -2.15 -12.51 -2.40
N VAL A 158 -1.32 -11.99 -3.31
CA VAL A 158 -0.16 -11.17 -2.94
C VAL A 158 -0.59 -9.83 -2.34
N ILE A 159 -1.63 -9.18 -2.91
CA ILE A 159 -2.20 -7.94 -2.34
C ILE A 159 -2.71 -8.18 -0.90
N LYS A 160 -3.39 -9.30 -0.64
CA LYS A 160 -3.84 -9.66 0.71
C LYS A 160 -2.67 -9.79 1.68
N CYS A 161 -1.62 -10.52 1.31
CA CYS A 161 -0.44 -10.65 2.16
C CYS A 161 0.26 -9.30 2.41
N ARG A 162 0.34 -8.42 1.40
CA ARG A 162 0.85 -7.05 1.54
C ARG A 162 0.05 -6.28 2.60
N ASN A 163 -1.28 -6.32 2.51
CA ASN A 163 -2.16 -5.64 3.46
C ASN A 163 -2.02 -6.21 4.88
N GLU A 164 -1.93 -7.53 5.04
CA GLU A 164 -1.69 -8.16 6.34
C GLU A 164 -0.36 -7.70 6.98
N ILE A 165 0.71 -7.56 6.19
CA ILE A 165 2.00 -7.00 6.66
C ILE A 165 1.87 -5.53 7.05
N MET A 166 1.22 -4.72 6.22
CA MET A 166 1.05 -3.28 6.46
C MET A 166 0.05 -2.97 7.57
N HIS A 167 -0.87 -3.88 7.90
CA HIS A 167 -1.82 -3.73 9.00
C HIS A 167 -1.43 -4.52 10.26
N SER A 168 -0.33 -5.27 10.24
CA SER A 168 0.24 -5.88 11.46
C SER A 168 0.57 -4.78 12.48
N SER A 169 -0.14 -4.77 13.60
CA SER A 169 -0.01 -3.73 14.63
C SER A 169 1.34 -3.79 15.33
N GLU A 170 1.84 -5.00 15.61
CA GLU A 170 3.11 -5.23 16.33
C GLU A 170 4.32 -5.44 15.42
N MET A 171 4.18 -5.27 14.10
CA MET A 171 5.24 -5.57 13.12
C MET A 171 5.74 -7.01 13.25
N LYS A 172 4.80 -7.95 13.44
CA LYS A 172 5.05 -9.37 13.68
C LYS A 172 4.16 -10.21 12.78
N VAL A 173 4.71 -11.32 12.30
CA VAL A 173 3.95 -12.39 11.63
C VAL A 173 4.51 -13.76 11.98
N SER A 174 3.64 -14.76 12.05
CA SER A 174 4.05 -16.13 12.41
C SER A 174 4.87 -16.80 11.32
N SER A 175 5.63 -17.84 11.68
CA SER A 175 6.39 -18.62 10.70
C SER A 175 5.49 -19.42 9.76
N THR A 176 4.31 -19.84 10.23
CA THR A 176 3.30 -20.50 9.37
C THR A 176 2.80 -19.54 8.29
N TRP A 177 2.50 -18.30 8.69
CA TRP A 177 2.10 -17.25 7.76
C TRP A 177 3.19 -16.95 6.74
N LEU A 178 4.46 -16.86 7.17
CA LEU A 178 5.58 -16.58 6.26
C LEU A 178 5.75 -17.68 5.19
N ARG A 179 5.52 -18.95 5.56
CA ARG A 179 5.57 -20.08 4.63
C ARG A 179 4.44 -20.03 3.61
N ASP A 180 3.23 -19.67 4.04
CA ASP A 180 2.09 -19.48 3.13
C ASP A 180 2.33 -18.29 2.18
N PHE A 181 2.91 -17.20 2.70
CA PHE A 181 3.33 -16.05 1.91
C PHE A 181 4.35 -16.44 0.84
N GLN A 182 5.37 -17.24 1.19
CA GLN A 182 6.37 -17.73 0.23
C GLN A 182 5.71 -18.46 -0.95
N ILE A 183 4.77 -19.38 -0.67
CA ILE A 183 4.06 -20.14 -1.71
C ILE A 183 3.26 -19.18 -2.61
N LYS A 184 2.55 -18.21 -2.03
CA LYS A 184 1.74 -17.23 -2.78
C LYS A 184 2.60 -16.34 -3.69
N ILE A 185 3.74 -15.86 -3.18
CA ILE A 185 4.70 -15.05 -3.95
C ILE A 185 5.32 -15.88 -5.08
N GLN A 186 5.73 -17.12 -4.82
CA GLN A 186 6.29 -18.00 -5.85
C GLN A 186 5.26 -18.26 -6.96
N ASN A 187 4.01 -18.54 -6.59
CA ASN A 187 2.93 -18.73 -7.56
C ASN A 187 2.72 -17.49 -8.45
N PHE A 188 2.76 -16.30 -7.87
CA PHE A 188 2.64 -15.04 -8.62
C PHE A 188 3.84 -14.79 -9.53
N LEU A 189 5.07 -14.92 -9.02
CA LEU A 189 6.29 -14.67 -9.80
C LEU A 189 6.45 -15.65 -10.98
N ASN A 190 5.91 -16.87 -10.85
CA ASN A 190 5.84 -17.83 -11.95
C ASN A 190 5.03 -17.35 -13.17
N GLU A 191 4.12 -16.37 -13.02
CA GLU A 191 3.43 -15.74 -14.16
C GLU A 191 4.41 -14.97 -15.06
N PHE A 192 5.57 -14.57 -14.52
CA PHE A 192 6.57 -13.76 -15.21
C PHE A 192 7.85 -14.53 -15.53
N LYS A 193 7.81 -15.87 -15.54
CA LYS A 193 8.97 -16.73 -15.78
C LYS A 193 9.71 -16.47 -17.11
N ASN A 194 9.03 -15.82 -18.07
CA ASN A 194 9.60 -15.47 -19.36
C ASN A 194 10.29 -14.08 -19.36
N ILE A 195 10.33 -13.39 -18.22
CA ILE A 195 10.90 -12.05 -18.07
C ILE A 195 12.19 -12.16 -17.24
N PRO A 196 13.38 -12.10 -17.88
CA PRO A 196 14.66 -12.37 -17.21
C PRO A 196 14.93 -11.49 -15.98
N GLU A 197 14.56 -10.21 -16.06
CA GLU A 197 14.72 -9.24 -14.96
C GLU A 197 13.95 -9.68 -13.70
N ILE A 198 12.73 -10.22 -13.88
CA ILE A 198 11.91 -10.69 -12.76
C ILE A 198 12.42 -12.03 -12.23
N VAL A 199 12.91 -12.91 -13.11
CA VAL A 199 13.51 -14.20 -12.71
C VAL A 199 14.76 -14.01 -11.83
N ALA A 200 15.61 -13.02 -12.13
CA ALA A 200 16.77 -12.73 -11.29
C ALA A 200 16.37 -12.32 -9.86
N VAL A 201 15.31 -11.50 -9.74
CA VAL A 201 14.78 -11.08 -8.43
C VAL A 201 14.06 -12.22 -7.73
N TYR A 202 13.39 -13.10 -8.48
CA TYR A 202 12.76 -14.31 -7.94
C TYR A 202 13.77 -15.20 -7.19
N SER A 203 14.93 -15.47 -7.78
CA SER A 203 15.99 -16.26 -7.11
C SER A 203 16.49 -15.59 -5.82
N ARG A 204 16.60 -14.26 -5.81
CA ARG A 204 16.98 -13.50 -4.61
C ARG A 204 15.91 -13.57 -3.53
N ILE A 205 14.63 -13.51 -3.90
CA ILE A 205 13.49 -13.67 -2.99
C ILE A 205 13.47 -15.08 -2.38
N GLU A 206 13.72 -16.13 -3.16
CA GLU A 206 13.79 -17.49 -2.63
C GLU A 206 14.94 -17.66 -1.62
N GLN A 207 16.12 -17.13 -1.94
CA GLN A 207 17.25 -17.12 -0.99
C GLN A 207 16.89 -16.35 0.27
N LEU A 208 16.24 -15.20 0.14
CA LEU A 208 15.82 -14.36 1.25
C LEU A 208 14.87 -15.09 2.22
N LEU A 209 13.85 -15.75 1.68
CA LEU A 209 12.82 -16.41 2.46
C LEU A 209 13.30 -17.72 3.11
N THR A 210 14.31 -18.37 2.52
CA THR A 210 14.92 -19.60 3.05
C THR A 210 16.09 -19.35 4.01
N SER A 211 16.68 -18.14 4.01
CA SER A 211 17.79 -17.77 4.89
C SER A 211 17.35 -17.57 6.35
N ASP A 212 18.18 -17.95 7.32
CA ASP A 212 17.88 -17.78 8.75
C ASP A 212 18.05 -16.34 9.29
N TRP A 213 18.61 -15.43 8.48
CA TRP A 213 18.93 -14.05 8.89
C TRP A 213 19.63 -14.04 10.26
N ALA A 214 20.69 -14.82 10.39
CA ALA A 214 21.64 -14.61 11.46
C ALA A 214 22.35 -13.30 11.15
N VAL A 215 22.21 -12.29 12.01
CA VAL A 215 22.96 -11.05 11.85
C VAL A 215 24.39 -11.34 12.24
N HIS A 216 25.31 -11.21 11.29
CA HIS A 216 26.73 -11.19 11.60
C HIS A 216 27.01 -9.93 12.40
N VAL A 217 27.21 -10.06 13.71
CA VAL A 217 27.79 -9.01 14.55
C VAL A 217 29.30 -9.22 14.42
N PRO A 218 30.05 -8.34 13.74
CA PRO A 218 31.50 -8.48 13.72
C PRO A 218 31.99 -8.34 15.16
N GLU A 219 32.54 -9.41 15.73
CA GLU A 219 33.48 -9.25 16.84
C GLU A 219 34.68 -8.46 16.30
N GLU A 220 35.19 -7.51 17.07
CA GLU A 220 36.23 -6.54 16.66
C GLU A 220 37.57 -7.17 16.22
N ASP A 221 37.70 -8.50 16.22
CA ASP A 221 38.92 -9.26 15.89
C ASP A 221 38.73 -10.21 14.68
N GLN A 222 38.31 -9.71 13.52
CA GLN A 222 38.49 -10.49 12.28
C GLN A 222 39.93 -10.38 11.78
N ARG A 223 40.73 -11.44 12.04
CA ARG A 223 42.01 -11.67 11.36
C ARG A 223 41.77 -11.76 9.85
N ASP A 224 42.58 -11.01 9.11
CA ASP A 224 42.67 -11.06 7.66
C ASP A 224 42.85 -12.51 7.16
N GLY A 225 41.90 -13.00 6.35
CA GLY A 225 42.14 -14.18 5.50
C GLY A 225 41.22 -15.39 5.65
N TYR A 226 39.95 -15.24 6.00
CA TYR A 226 38.97 -16.32 5.82
C TYR A 226 37.75 -15.81 5.03
N GLU A 227 37.71 -16.09 3.73
CA GLU A 227 36.48 -16.02 2.92
C GLU A 227 35.54 -17.11 3.43
N CYS A 228 34.67 -16.73 4.37
CA CYS A 228 33.59 -17.59 4.84
C CYS A 228 32.54 -17.69 3.73
N ASP A 229 32.17 -18.93 3.41
CA ASP A 229 31.16 -19.33 2.43
C ASP A 229 29.95 -18.38 2.49
N THR A 230 29.71 -17.66 1.39
CA THR A 230 28.83 -16.49 1.32
C THR A 230 27.36 -16.90 1.42
N GLY A 231 26.91 -17.26 2.63
CA GLY A 231 25.52 -17.16 3.00
C GLY A 231 25.04 -15.72 2.80
N SER A 232 23.76 -15.52 2.47
CA SER A 232 23.16 -14.20 2.25
C SER A 232 23.06 -13.42 3.58
N TYR A 233 24.20 -13.00 4.11
CA TYR A 233 24.30 -12.21 5.33
C TYR A 233 24.03 -10.75 4.96
N LEU A 234 22.89 -10.21 5.41
CA LEU A 234 22.65 -8.78 5.36
C LEU A 234 23.38 -8.10 6.51
N SER A 235 24.07 -7.00 6.18
CA SER A 235 24.66 -6.12 7.19
C SER A 235 23.59 -5.44 8.03
N ALA A 236 23.95 -5.03 9.24
CA ALA A 236 23.04 -4.30 10.13
C ALA A 236 22.47 -3.02 9.49
N SER A 237 23.26 -2.30 8.69
CA SER A 237 22.80 -1.11 7.97
C SER A 237 21.75 -1.45 6.92
N GLN A 238 21.94 -2.53 6.15
CA GLN A 238 20.95 -2.99 5.16
C GLN A 238 19.63 -3.38 5.82
N VAL A 239 19.67 -4.07 6.97
CA VAL A 239 18.43 -4.40 7.68
C VAL A 239 17.74 -3.14 8.21
N ASN A 240 18.51 -2.18 8.72
CA ASN A 240 17.95 -0.91 9.19
C ASN A 240 17.30 -0.10 8.05
N GLU A 241 17.93 -0.07 6.87
CA GLU A 241 17.35 0.54 5.67
C GLU A 241 16.02 -0.12 5.27
N ILE A 242 15.95 -1.44 5.33
CA ILE A 242 14.71 -2.20 5.08
C ILE A 242 13.64 -1.83 6.11
N GLU A 243 13.97 -1.84 7.41
CA GLU A 243 13.03 -1.46 8.48
C GLU A 243 12.48 -0.04 8.26
N MET A 244 13.34 0.91 7.92
CA MET A 244 12.95 2.30 7.65
C MET A 244 11.99 2.41 6.47
N GLU A 245 12.30 1.76 5.35
CA GLU A 245 11.43 1.77 4.15
C GLU A 245 10.06 1.15 4.44
N LEU A 246 10.01 0.02 5.15
CA LEU A 246 8.75 -0.64 5.51
C LEU A 246 7.89 0.20 6.45
N LEU A 247 8.50 0.81 7.46
CA LEU A 247 7.78 1.68 8.38
C LEU A 247 7.28 2.94 7.68
N LYS A 248 8.05 3.48 6.73
CA LYS A 248 7.63 4.64 5.93
C LYS A 248 6.43 4.30 5.04
N GLU A 249 6.43 3.17 4.34
CA GLU A 249 5.27 2.71 3.55
C GLU A 249 4.04 2.50 4.45
N LYS A 250 4.21 1.84 5.60
CA LYS A 250 3.14 1.63 6.58
C LYS A 250 2.55 2.96 7.08
N LEU A 251 3.39 3.92 7.45
CA LEU A 251 2.96 5.24 7.92
C LEU A 251 2.21 6.02 6.85
N GLN A 252 2.71 6.00 5.61
CA GLN A 252 2.02 6.64 4.48
C GLN A 252 0.62 6.06 4.26
N GLU A 253 0.46 4.75 4.33
CA GLU A 253 -0.86 4.11 4.22
C GLU A 253 -1.80 4.57 5.35
N MET A 254 -1.30 4.62 6.58
CA MET A 254 -2.10 5.09 7.72
C MET A 254 -2.52 6.55 7.59
N TYR A 255 -1.65 7.43 7.08
CA TYR A 255 -2.01 8.83 6.80
C TYR A 255 -3.09 8.93 5.73
N LEU A 256 -2.97 8.15 4.65
CA LEU A 256 -3.98 8.10 3.59
C LEU A 256 -5.33 7.56 4.09
N GLN A 257 -5.34 6.66 5.07
CA GLN A 257 -6.56 6.19 5.73
C GLN A 257 -7.16 7.24 6.66
N ALA A 258 -6.33 7.96 7.41
CA ALA A 258 -6.77 9.05 8.28
C ALA A 258 -7.39 10.21 7.51
N GLU A 259 -6.85 10.56 6.34
CA GLU A 259 -7.38 11.63 5.48
C GLU A 259 -8.74 11.29 4.85
N GLU A 260 -9.12 10.01 4.75
CA GLU A 260 -10.40 9.58 4.16
C GLU A 260 -11.58 9.73 5.14
N GLN A 261 -11.31 9.72 6.45
CA GLN A 261 -12.35 9.63 7.46
C GLN A 261 -12.42 10.92 8.28
N GLU A 262 -13.59 11.55 8.35
CA GLU A 262 -13.81 12.75 9.18
C GLU A 262 -13.55 12.47 10.68
N VAL A 263 -13.69 11.21 11.10
CA VAL A 263 -13.36 10.72 12.44
C VAL A 263 -12.42 9.53 12.28
N LEU A 264 -11.27 9.58 12.95
CA LEU A 264 -10.30 8.50 12.94
C LEU A 264 -10.92 7.24 13.61
N PRO A 265 -11.02 6.10 12.91
CA PRO A 265 -11.42 4.84 13.54
C PRO A 265 -10.56 4.53 14.75
N GLU A 266 -11.19 3.94 15.77
CA GLU A 266 -10.50 3.48 16.97
C GLU A 266 -9.37 2.50 16.62
N GLU A 267 -9.60 1.62 15.65
CA GLU A 267 -8.60 0.67 15.13
C GLU A 267 -7.35 1.36 14.57
N ILE A 268 -7.54 2.41 13.75
CA ILE A 268 -6.43 3.19 13.17
C ILE A 268 -5.72 3.99 14.27
N ALA A 269 -6.48 4.57 15.20
CA ALA A 269 -5.93 5.30 16.34
C ALA A 269 -5.03 4.40 17.20
N ASP A 270 -5.47 3.17 17.45
CA ASP A 270 -4.72 2.20 18.25
C ASP A 270 -3.49 1.70 17.50
N GLN A 271 -3.59 1.42 16.20
CA GLN A 271 -2.42 1.11 15.38
C GLN A 271 -1.41 2.27 15.38
N LEU A 272 -1.85 3.53 15.28
CA LEU A 272 -0.96 4.70 15.31
C LEU A 272 -0.23 4.80 16.65
N LYS A 273 -0.91 4.54 17.77
CA LYS A 273 -0.30 4.51 19.11
C LYS A 273 0.78 3.44 19.19
N VAL A 274 0.50 2.22 18.72
CA VAL A 274 1.46 1.11 18.76
C VAL A 274 2.70 1.43 17.92
N VAL A 275 2.54 1.94 16.69
CA VAL A 275 3.66 2.35 15.83
C VAL A 275 4.48 3.47 16.50
N LYS A 276 3.81 4.44 17.11
CA LYS A 276 4.46 5.56 17.81
C LYS A 276 5.26 5.11 19.02
N GLU A 277 4.73 4.18 19.81
CA GLU A 277 5.44 3.59 20.94
C GLU A 277 6.63 2.75 20.48
N PHE A 278 6.45 1.95 19.42
CA PHE A 278 7.52 1.19 18.79
C PHE A 278 8.69 2.11 18.36
N LEU A 279 8.40 3.21 17.66
CA LEU A 279 9.44 4.18 17.27
C LEU A 279 10.08 4.86 18.48
N ARG A 280 9.33 5.17 19.55
CA ARG A 280 9.93 5.77 20.77
C ARG A 280 10.95 4.85 21.43
N ASN A 281 10.73 3.54 21.37
CA ASN A 281 11.59 2.52 21.97
C ASN A 281 12.81 2.14 21.12
N ASN A 282 12.86 2.54 19.83
CA ASN A 282 13.93 2.22 18.90
C ASN A 282 14.55 3.51 18.35
N LYS A 283 15.68 3.93 18.94
CA LYS A 283 16.27 5.26 18.69
C LYS A 283 16.82 5.37 17.28
N ASP A 284 17.39 4.28 16.77
CA ASP A 284 17.87 4.16 15.39
C ASP A 284 16.77 4.51 14.37
N LEU A 285 15.61 3.86 14.47
CA LEU A 285 14.48 4.06 13.58
C LEU A 285 13.83 5.45 13.79
N ARG A 286 13.68 5.88 15.04
CA ARG A 286 13.13 7.20 15.37
C ARG A 286 13.93 8.35 14.76
N ASN A 287 15.25 8.22 14.75
CA ASN A 287 16.13 9.25 14.21
C ASN A 287 16.03 9.34 12.68
N GLY A 288 15.85 8.19 12.00
CA GLY A 288 15.61 8.13 10.56
C GLY A 288 14.23 8.64 10.15
N LEU A 289 13.21 8.43 10.99
CA LEU A 289 11.81 8.80 10.73
C LEU A 289 11.35 10.03 11.53
N ARG A 290 12.22 11.03 11.69
CA ARG A 290 11.95 12.21 12.53
C ARG A 290 10.76 13.04 12.05
N GLU A 291 10.66 13.27 10.75
CA GLU A 291 9.56 14.03 10.15
C GLU A 291 8.22 13.30 10.34
N ASP A 292 8.21 11.98 10.10
CA ASP A 292 7.04 11.15 10.34
C ASP A 292 6.63 11.15 11.82
N MET A 293 7.59 11.09 12.74
CA MET A 293 7.32 11.20 14.18
C MET A 293 6.64 12.53 14.55
N GLN A 294 7.08 13.65 13.97
CA GLN A 294 6.43 14.95 14.16
C GLN A 294 5.00 14.96 13.61
N ARG A 295 4.79 14.33 12.44
CA ARG A 295 3.46 14.19 11.85
C ARG A 295 2.55 13.32 12.73
N LEU A 296 3.04 12.20 13.27
CA LEU A 296 2.32 11.37 14.25
C LEU A 296 1.96 12.12 15.55
N ASP A 297 2.80 13.05 15.99
CA ASP A 297 2.49 13.89 17.16
C ASP A 297 1.40 14.93 16.85
N SER A 298 1.30 15.41 15.61
CA SER A 298 0.26 16.34 15.20
C SER A 298 -1.13 15.71 15.06
N LEU A 299 -1.21 14.40 14.77
CA LEU A 299 -2.44 13.61 14.71
C LEU A 299 -2.97 13.34 16.13
N HIS A 300 -3.59 14.34 16.75
CA HIS A 300 -4.26 14.15 18.04
C HIS A 300 -5.55 13.35 17.82
N PRO A 301 -5.79 12.27 18.59
CA PRO A 301 -7.13 11.73 18.72
C PRO A 301 -7.98 12.79 19.42
N GLN A 302 -8.89 13.45 18.70
CA GLN A 302 -9.95 14.23 19.33
C GLN A 302 -10.83 13.26 20.13
N LYS A 303 -10.47 13.00 21.39
CA LYS A 303 -11.46 12.56 22.37
C LYS A 303 -12.41 13.74 22.59
N ARG A 304 -13.57 13.71 21.94
CA ARG A 304 -14.71 14.50 22.43
C ARG A 304 -15.13 13.86 23.74
N ASP A 305 -14.63 14.39 24.84
CA ASP A 305 -15.22 14.13 26.15
C ASP A 305 -16.67 14.62 26.11
N SER A 306 -17.60 13.68 26.04
CA SER A 306 -19.02 13.91 26.24
C SER A 306 -19.24 14.32 27.70
N LYS A 307 -18.98 15.60 28.03
CA LYS A 307 -19.58 16.22 29.21
C LYS A 307 -21.05 16.46 28.89
N GLU A 308 -21.90 15.50 29.25
CA GLU A 308 -23.33 15.77 29.41
C GLU A 308 -23.50 16.89 30.46
N PRO A 309 -24.16 18.01 30.14
CA PRO A 309 -24.56 18.98 31.15
C PRO A 309 -25.75 18.39 31.90
N GLY A 310 -25.58 18.20 33.21
CA GLY A 310 -26.61 17.71 34.12
C GLY A 310 -27.94 18.45 33.93
N ARG A 311 -28.99 17.68 33.67
CA ARG A 311 -30.37 18.14 33.85
C ARG A 311 -30.91 17.47 35.11
N GLN A 312 -31.04 18.27 36.15
CA GLN A 312 -31.91 17.99 37.28
C GLN A 312 -33.33 17.75 36.73
N ALA A 313 -33.92 16.60 37.06
CA ALA A 313 -35.34 16.35 36.90
C ALA A 313 -35.98 16.33 38.31
N PRO A 314 -37.09 17.04 38.54
CA PRO A 314 -37.79 17.00 39.81
C PRO A 314 -38.66 15.75 39.91
N GLU A 315 -38.75 15.23 41.13
CA GLU A 315 -39.66 14.15 41.52
C GLU A 315 -41.11 14.44 41.14
N ARG A 316 -41.82 13.43 40.63
CA ARG A 316 -43.19 13.13 41.10
C ARG A 316 -43.63 11.69 40.80
N LYS A 317 -44.22 11.13 41.86
CA LYS A 317 -44.75 9.78 42.06
C LYS A 317 -45.91 9.36 41.15
N ASP A 318 -45.93 8.05 40.95
CA ASP A 318 -47.06 7.13 41.05
C ASP A 318 -48.12 6.98 39.94
N ARG A 319 -48.17 5.70 39.54
CA ARG A 319 -49.34 4.82 39.31
C ARG A 319 -50.01 4.79 37.94
N GLY A 320 -49.98 3.58 37.38
CA GLY A 320 -51.16 2.98 36.74
C GLY A 320 -50.92 2.43 35.33
N TRP A 321 -50.57 1.15 35.24
CA TRP A 321 -50.89 0.35 34.04
C TRP A 321 -52.37 -0.07 34.13
N PRO A 322 -53.09 -0.25 33.01
CA PRO A 322 -53.10 -1.60 32.44
C PRO A 322 -53.20 -1.68 30.90
N SER A 323 -52.71 -2.82 30.41
CA SER A 323 -52.73 -3.39 29.07
C SER A 323 -54.01 -3.17 28.26
N THR A 324 -53.89 -2.95 26.94
CA THR A 324 -54.86 -3.53 25.99
C THR A 324 -54.23 -3.84 24.63
N LYS A 325 -54.62 -5.02 24.13
CA LYS A 325 -54.26 -5.71 22.90
C LYS A 325 -54.42 -4.87 21.63
N ILE A 326 -53.42 -4.94 20.75
CA ILE A 326 -53.55 -4.59 19.32
C ILE A 326 -53.99 -5.85 18.58
N ARG A 327 -55.16 -5.77 17.93
CA ARG A 327 -55.58 -6.65 16.83
C ARG A 327 -55.35 -5.90 15.52
N HIS A 328 -54.79 -6.63 14.55
CA HIS A 328 -54.58 -6.25 13.15
C HIS A 328 -55.90 -5.92 12.39
N VAL A 329 -55.70 -5.41 11.17
CA VAL A 329 -56.62 -5.25 9.99
C VAL A 329 -56.83 -3.75 9.70
N LEU A 330 -56.41 -3.16 8.58
CA LEU A 330 -56.27 -3.61 7.17
C LEU A 330 -54.88 -3.28 6.58
#